data_AF-A0A2A8PNG1-F1
#
_entry.id   AF-A0A2A8PNG1-F1
#
_cell.length_a   1.000
_cell.length_b   1.000
_cell.length_c   1.000
_cell.angle_alpha   90.00
_cell.angle_beta   90.00
_cell.angle_gamma   90.00
#
_symmetry.space_group_name_H-M   'P 1'
#
loop_
_entity.id
_entity.type
_entity.pdbx_description
1 polymer ?
#
loop_
_entity_poly.entity_id
_entity_poly.type
_entity_poly.pdbx_seq_one_letter_code
_entity_poly.pdbx_strand_id
1 'polypeptide(L)'
;EEHYTDAAGFVDHVFAMCHMLGFRFSPRIKSIDKTKIYTIDKPSYYPELNFMIGGTIQMKYIRENWDSLLRLISSVQNGTVTPSLILKKLASYPRQNSLAVALREIGRIERTLYT
;
A
#
# COMPACT_ATOMS: atom_id res chain seq x y z
N GLU A 1 -20.15 18.49 0.03
CA GLU A 1 -18.74 18.12 -0.18
C GLU A 1 -18.66 16.61 -0.27
N GLU A 2 -18.52 16.07 -1.48
CA GLU A 2 -18.35 14.62 -1.66
C GLU A 2 -16.85 14.30 -1.58
N HIS A 3 -16.43 13.84 -0.41
CA HIS A 3 -15.07 13.34 -0.20
C HIS A 3 -14.91 11.97 -0.87
N TYR A 4 -14.46 11.95 -2.12
CA TYR A 4 -14.01 10.74 -2.79
C TYR A 4 -12.77 10.22 -2.04
N THR A 5 -12.96 9.25 -1.15
CA THR A 5 -11.84 8.54 -0.51
C THR A 5 -11.48 7.38 -1.44
N ASP A 6 -10.27 7.40 -2.00
CA ASP A 6 -9.76 6.32 -2.83
C ASP A 6 -9.72 5.03 -1.97
N ALA A 7 -10.78 4.22 -2.02
CA ALA A 7 -10.88 2.98 -1.26
C ALA A 7 -9.73 2.03 -1.60
N ALA A 8 -9.24 2.09 -2.85
CA ALA A 8 -8.06 1.36 -3.29
C ALA A 8 -6.79 1.74 -2.50
N GLY A 9 -6.59 3.03 -2.26
CA GLY A 9 -5.47 3.52 -1.46
C GLY A 9 -5.57 3.01 -0.02
N PHE A 10 -6.74 3.06 0.58
CA PHE A 10 -6.95 2.55 1.94
C PHE A 10 -6.66 1.05 2.05
N VAL A 11 -7.12 0.26 1.07
CA VAL A 11 -6.84 -1.18 1.00
C VAL A 11 -5.34 -1.45 0.92
N ASP A 12 -4.59 -0.72 0.09
CA ASP A 12 -3.13 -0.88 -0.01
C ASP A 12 -2.44 -0.66 1.35
N HIS A 13 -2.84 0.36 2.12
CA HIS A 13 -2.26 0.59 3.46
C HIS A 13 -2.52 -0.59 4.41
N VAL A 14 -3.67 -1.26 4.31
CA VAL A 14 -3.99 -2.44 5.12
C VAL A 14 -3.08 -3.61 4.75
N PHE A 15 -2.88 -3.90 3.45
CA PHE A 15 -1.92 -4.92 3.00
C PHE A 15 -0.52 -4.67 3.57
N ALA A 16 -0.05 -3.42 3.47
CA ALA A 16 1.26 -3.03 3.98
C ALA A 16 1.38 -3.23 5.49
N MET A 17 0.39 -2.75 6.26
CA MET A 17 0.38 -2.89 7.71
C MET A 17 0.36 -4.35 8.13
N CYS A 18 -0.47 -5.19 7.51
CA CYS A 18 -0.51 -6.62 7.80
C CYS A 18 0.86 -7.26 7.55
N HIS A 19 1.43 -7.07 6.37
CA HIS A 19 2.74 -7.62 6.03
C HIS A 19 3.83 -7.18 7.01
N MET A 20 3.95 -5.87 7.26
CA MET A 20 5.01 -5.33 8.12
C MET A 20 4.86 -5.73 9.59
N LEU A 21 3.64 -6.05 10.04
CA LEU A 21 3.38 -6.59 11.39
C LEU A 21 3.54 -8.11 11.46
N GLY A 22 3.85 -8.79 10.35
CA GLY A 22 4.01 -10.25 10.28
C GLY A 22 2.69 -11.01 10.14
N PHE A 23 1.59 -10.33 9.83
CA PHE A 23 0.31 -10.96 9.55
C PHE A 23 0.17 -11.30 8.07
N ARG A 24 -0.25 -12.54 7.79
CA ARG A 24 -0.63 -12.94 6.44
C ARG A 24 -2.05 -12.45 6.14
N PHE A 25 -2.17 -11.42 5.31
CA PHE A 25 -3.46 -10.96 4.83
C PHE A 25 -3.90 -11.80 3.62
N SER A 26 -5.07 -12.44 3.72
CA SER A 26 -5.62 -13.28 2.64
C SER A 26 -6.88 -12.63 2.07
N PRO A 27 -6.76 -11.67 1.14
CA PRO A 27 -7.90 -11.03 0.50
C PRO A 27 -8.72 -12.05 -0.31
N ARG A 28 -10.04 -11.94 -0.30
CA ARG A 28 -10.89 -12.71 -1.22
C ARG A 28 -10.96 -11.99 -2.56
N ILE A 29 -10.13 -12.39 -3.51
CA ILE A 29 -10.13 -11.82 -4.87
C ILE A 29 -11.34 -12.35 -5.61
N LYS A 30 -12.27 -11.46 -5.92
CA LYS A 30 -13.55 -11.81 -6.56
C LYS A 30 -13.42 -11.96 -8.08
N SER A 31 -12.49 -11.24 -8.70
CA SER A 31 -12.35 -11.10 -10.16
C SER A 31 -10.94 -10.64 -10.53
N ILE A 32 -10.14 -11.50 -11.19
CA ILE A 32 -8.75 -11.19 -11.61
C ILE A 32 -8.70 -10.09 -12.67
N ASP A 33 -9.68 -10.05 -13.57
CA ASP A 33 -9.85 -9.05 -14.64
C ASP A 33 -9.99 -7.61 -14.13
N LYS A 34 -10.39 -7.43 -12.87
CA LYS A 34 -10.54 -6.11 -12.23
C LYS A 34 -9.34 -5.73 -11.37
N THR A 35 -8.38 -6.63 -11.18
CA THR A 35 -7.28 -6.40 -10.26
C THR A 35 -6.11 -5.79 -10.99
N LYS A 36 -5.71 -4.59 -10.55
CA LYS A 36 -4.53 -3.90 -11.08
C LYS A 36 -3.29 -4.32 -10.31
N ILE A 37 -2.29 -4.82 -11.05
CA ILE A 37 -0.95 -5.14 -10.53
C ILE A 37 -0.02 -3.95 -10.69
N TYR A 38 1.01 -3.89 -9.86
CA TYR A 38 2.03 -2.85 -9.93
C TYR A 38 3.42 -3.47 -10.11
N THR A 39 4.21 -2.88 -10.99
CA THR A 39 5.55 -3.37 -11.32
C THR A 39 6.63 -2.46 -10.75
N ILE A 40 7.80 -3.01 -10.42
CA ILE A 40 8.97 -2.21 -10.08
C ILE A 40 9.58 -1.62 -11.37
N ASP A 41 9.69 -2.46 -12.40
CA ASP A 41 10.21 -2.06 -13.71
C ASP A 41 9.14 -1.41 -14.59
N LYS A 42 9.60 -0.85 -15.72
CA LYS A 42 8.73 -0.19 -16.70
C LYS A 42 7.69 -1.17 -17.25
N PRO A 43 6.42 -0.76 -17.43
CA PRO A 43 5.37 -1.63 -17.98
C PRO A 43 5.72 -2.20 -19.36
N SER A 44 6.54 -1.48 -20.13
CA SER A 44 7.04 -1.92 -21.44
C SER A 44 7.88 -3.21 -21.41
N TYR A 45 8.41 -3.61 -20.24
CA TYR A 45 9.11 -4.89 -20.09
C TYR A 45 8.13 -6.07 -19.98
N TYR A 46 6.84 -5.81 -19.80
CA TYR A 46 5.78 -6.82 -19.65
C TYR A 46 4.62 -6.54 -20.62
N PRO A 47 4.85 -6.58 -21.95
CA PRO A 47 3.85 -6.21 -22.94
C PRO A 47 2.54 -7.01 -22.81
N GLU A 48 2.65 -8.31 -22.52
CA GLU A 48 1.50 -9.22 -22.35
C GLU A 48 0.66 -8.89 -21.11
N LEU A 49 1.24 -8.27 -20.08
CA LEU A 49 0.56 -7.94 -18.83
C LEU A 49 0.10 -6.48 -18.77
N ASN A 50 0.37 -5.69 -19.81
CA ASN A 50 0.15 -4.24 -19.80
C ASN A 50 -1.32 -3.86 -19.51
N PHE A 51 -2.29 -4.70 -19.90
CA PHE A 51 -3.70 -4.48 -19.60
C PHE A 51 -4.03 -4.56 -18.09
N MET A 52 -3.25 -5.32 -17.33
CA MET A 52 -3.39 -5.47 -15.87
C MET A 52 -2.54 -4.48 -15.08
N ILE A 53 -1.49 -3.90 -15.67
CA ILE A 53 -0.60 -2.98 -14.97
C ILE A 53 -1.32 -1.67 -14.67
N GLY A 54 -1.44 -1.34 -13.38
CA GLY A 54 -2.03 -0.08 -12.89
C GLY A 54 -1.01 1.03 -12.72
N GLY A 55 0.29 0.73 -12.82
CA GLY A 55 1.38 1.68 -12.70
C GLY A 55 2.65 1.04 -12.17
N THR A 56 3.66 1.88 -11.91
CA THR A 56 4.94 1.47 -11.33
C THR A 56 5.03 1.83 -9.85
N ILE A 57 5.73 0.99 -9.09
CA ILE A 57 6.04 1.23 -7.69
C ILE A 57 7.04 2.37 -7.56
N GLN A 58 6.68 3.39 -6.80
CA GLN A 58 7.57 4.52 -6.56
C GLN A 58 8.56 4.23 -5.43
N MET A 59 9.54 3.37 -5.71
CA MET A 59 10.54 2.88 -4.74
C MET A 59 11.29 3.99 -3.98
N LYS A 60 11.40 5.18 -4.58
CA LYS A 60 11.99 6.36 -3.93
C LYS A 60 11.31 6.69 -2.59
N TYR A 61 9.97 6.71 -2.56
CA TYR A 61 9.23 7.04 -1.33
C TYR A 61 9.43 6.00 -0.24
N ILE A 62 9.50 4.71 -0.61
CA ILE A 62 9.78 3.62 0.34
C ILE A 62 11.16 3.84 0.97
N ARG A 63 12.19 4.09 0.16
CA ARG A 63 13.56 4.30 0.66
C ARG A 63 13.66 5.53 1.56
N GLU A 64 13.10 6.66 1.13
CA GLU A 64 13.16 7.93 1.87
C GLU A 64 12.41 7.89 3.21
N ASN A 65 11.39 7.02 3.34
CA ASN A 65 10.56 6.94 4.54
C ASN A 65 10.75 5.64 5.32
N TRP A 66 11.78 4.84 4.99
CA TRP A 66 11.97 3.50 5.56
C TRP A 66 12.03 3.51 7.08
N ASP A 67 12.86 4.36 7.67
CA ASP A 67 12.98 4.46 9.13
C ASP A 67 11.69 4.93 9.79
N SER A 68 10.97 5.86 9.15
CA SER A 68 9.69 6.35 9.64
C SER A 68 8.61 5.27 9.61
N LEU A 69 8.62 4.40 8.59
CA LEU A 69 7.75 3.23 8.52
C LEU A 69 8.07 2.25 9.65
N LEU A 70 9.35 1.92 9.85
CA LEU A 70 9.75 1.02 10.94
C LEU A 70 9.35 1.55 12.32
N ARG A 71 9.52 2.86 12.56
CA ARG A 71 9.06 3.51 13.80
C ARG A 71 7.54 3.43 13.97
N LEU A 72 6.79 3.65 12.90
CA LEU A 72 5.33 3.54 12.90
C LEU A 72 4.90 2.13 13.29
N ILE A 73 5.47 1.11 12.64
CA ILE A 73 5.17 -0.30 12.89
C ILE A 73 5.54 -0.69 14.32
N SER A 74 6.72 -0.28 14.80
CA SER A 74 7.15 -0.52 16.18
C SER A 74 6.21 0.13 17.21
N SER A 75 5.74 1.35 16.94
CA SER A 75 4.78 2.04 17.82
C SER A 75 3.44 1.29 17.92
N VAL A 76 3.02 0.67 16.82
CA VAL A 76 1.83 -0.18 16.79
C VAL A 76 2.06 -1.50 17.53
N GLN A 77 3.19 -2.17 17.31
CA GLN A 77 3.54 -3.42 18.02
C GLN A 77 3.63 -3.23 19.53
N ASN A 78 4.17 -2.09 19.97
CA ASN A 78 4.31 -1.74 21.38
C ASN A 78 3.00 -1.21 22.01
N GLY A 79 1.90 -1.15 21.25
CA GLY A 79 0.61 -0.67 21.75
C GLY A 79 0.55 0.83 22.05
N THR A 80 1.55 1.61 21.64
CA THR A 80 1.57 3.07 21.83
C THR A 80 0.44 3.75 21.06
N VAL A 81 0.03 3.15 19.94
CA VAL A 81 -0.97 3.67 19.00
C VAL A 81 -1.67 2.49 18.34
N THR A 82 -2.99 2.60 18.13
CA THR A 82 -3.76 1.54 17.48
C THR A 82 -3.57 1.59 15.95
N PRO A 83 -3.59 0.43 15.26
CA PRO A 83 -3.52 0.38 13.80
C PRO A 83 -4.63 1.21 13.13
N SER A 84 -5.85 1.13 13.66
CA SER A 84 -7.02 1.84 13.13
C SER A 84 -6.87 3.36 13.20
N LEU A 85 -6.31 3.88 14.30
CA LEU A 85 -6.08 5.31 14.47
C LEU A 85 -5.04 5.83 13.47
N ILE A 86 -3.94 5.10 13.30
CA ILE A 86 -2.88 5.46 12.35
C ILE A 86 -3.39 5.42 10.91
N LEU A 87 -4.09 4.36 10.53
CA LEU A 87 -4.64 4.23 9.18
C LEU A 87 -5.61 5.37 8.89
N LYS A 88 -6.48 5.73 9.85
CA LYS A 88 -7.36 6.90 9.73
C LYS A 88 -6.58 8.20 9.53
N LYS A 89 -5.49 8.38 10.28
CA LYS A 89 -4.65 9.59 10.19
C LYS A 89 -3.91 9.68 8.85
N LEU A 90 -3.34 8.57 8.37
CA LEU A 90 -2.66 8.50 7.07
C LEU A 90 -3.64 8.67 5.90
N ALA A 91 -4.84 8.10 6.01
CA ALA A 91 -5.91 8.25 5.01
C ALA A 91 -6.49 9.66 4.94
N SER A 92 -6.29 10.50 5.97
CA SER A 92 -6.80 11.87 5.99
C SER A 92 -6.01 12.81 5.05
N TYR A 93 -4.73 12.52 4.77
CA TYR A 93 -3.86 13.36 3.91
C TYR A 93 -2.93 12.53 3.00
N PRO A 94 -3.45 11.62 2.17
CA PRO A 94 -2.66 10.58 1.52
C PRO A 94 -1.70 11.10 0.45
N ARG A 95 -1.97 12.27 -0.16
CA ARG A 95 -1.09 12.88 -1.19
C ARG A 95 -0.07 13.86 -0.62
N GLN A 96 -0.29 14.35 0.60
CA GLN A 96 0.60 15.32 1.26
C GLN A 96 1.51 14.66 2.30
N ASN A 97 1.24 13.40 2.64
CA ASN A 97 2.00 12.64 3.60
C ASN A 97 2.90 11.61 2.89
N SER A 98 4.20 11.87 2.85
CA SER A 98 5.19 10.98 2.23
C SER A 98 5.21 9.59 2.89
N LEU A 99 4.91 9.49 4.19
CA LEU A 99 4.80 8.22 4.90
C LEU A 99 3.57 7.43 4.46
N ALA A 100 2.44 8.10 4.22
CA ALA A 100 1.24 7.46 3.67
C ALA A 100 1.49 6.95 2.24
N VAL A 101 2.18 7.75 1.41
CA VAL A 101 2.60 7.33 0.07
C VAL A 101 3.51 6.11 0.15
N ALA A 102 4.54 6.13 1.00
CA ALA A 102 5.45 5.01 1.17
C ALA A 102 4.73 3.74 1.65
N LEU A 103 3.83 3.84 2.63
CA LEU A 103 3.04 2.71 3.11
C LEU A 103 2.13 2.16 2.01
N ARG A 104 1.52 3.02 1.20
CA ARG A 104 0.73 2.61 0.03
C ARG A 104 1.57 1.87 -1.00
N GLU A 105 2.78 2.36 -1.32
CA GLU A 105 3.66 1.68 -2.29
C GLU A 105 4.06 0.28 -1.82
N ILE A 106 4.34 0.07 -0.53
CA ILE A 106 4.53 -1.28 0.05
C ILE A 106 3.26 -2.11 -0.12
N GLY A 107 2.10 -1.53 0.16
CA GLY A 107 0.80 -2.18 0.02
C GLY A 107 0.54 -2.70 -1.38
N ARG A 108 0.95 -1.95 -2.40
CA ARG A 108 0.84 -2.33 -3.81
C ARG A 108 1.75 -3.49 -4.18
N ILE A 109 2.96 -3.56 -3.61
CA ILE A 109 3.86 -4.71 -3.77
C ILE A 109 3.18 -5.95 -3.21
N GLU A 110 2.74 -5.89 -1.95
CA GLU A 110 2.09 -7.01 -1.28
C GLU A 110 0.84 -7.47 -2.00
N ARG A 111 -0.03 -6.52 -2.39
CA ARG A 111 -1.26 -6.84 -3.12
C ARG A 111 -0.97 -7.52 -4.46
N THR A 112 0.09 -7.13 -5.15
CA THR A 112 0.49 -7.75 -6.42
C THR A 112 0.94 -9.20 -6.23
N LEU A 113 1.56 -9.55 -5.09
CA LEU A 113 1.94 -10.94 -4.78
C LEU A 113 0.75 -11.86 -4.51
N TYR A 114 -0.39 -11.30 -4.09
CA TYR A 114 -1.59 -12.08 -3.79
C TYR A 114 -2.66 -12.02 -4.89
N THR A 115 -2.49 -11.19 -5.93
CA THR A 115 -3.39 -11.04 -7.09
C THR A 115 -3.14 -12.13 -8.12
#